data_AF-A0A6P7GLY2-F1
#
_entry.id   AF-A0A6P7GLY2-F1
#
_cell.length_a   1.000
_cell.length_b   1.000
_cell.length_c   1.000
_cell.angle_alpha   90.00
_cell.angle_beta   90.00
_cell.angle_gamma   90.00
#
_symmetry.space_group_name_H-M   'P 1'
#
loop_
_entity.id
_entity.type
_entity.pdbx_description
1 polymer ?
#
loop_
_entity_poly.entity_id
_entity_poly.type
_entity_poly.pdbx_seq_one_letter_code
_entity_poly.pdbx_strand_id
1 'polypeptide(L)'
;MLQDSNIDEKDISYPESLKIPKLSASQDVNVIYLFTNDITKIDNLGGNAFPNLTSLYLQNNRISKLENLNLRNLRKLYIGYNCISVVEGLENLLSLEELHLEKQNLPDGIALCFDPRTIHSLSLRISRTGRLAILSVDNQLPTEVLSPGAFTQLSLPQNLYLGGVPNFGIVAPHINAKTSFVGCIQQVEINGKPVTILAEALGGANVDNCPHPCVARPCGEDGECVPEMEYFSCKCKPGYRDHLCSRGPPFFHGTNSYIHLNDITTMDAISTDPFVVNVRFKISSKSGLLLYALGTDSFLSLGLENGALVLRFSIKERGEEIKVVHNSTTVNDKLWHRVKAVRSGSAGLLIVDNGPAITRQSVDLSKRRIFNPKEEGLYIGGMPQTALQTLTKYTTSIIGCVADLVINTDLHLQLITHSEIGHNVSECEA
;
A
#
# COMPACT_ATOMS: atom_id res chain seq x y z
N MET A 1 -19.22 2.44 -34.63
CA MET A 1 -18.98 3.76 -35.24
C MET A 1 -19.20 4.81 -34.17
N LEU A 2 -18.14 5.22 -33.50
CA LEU A 2 -18.02 6.52 -32.84
C LEU A 2 -16.67 7.07 -33.32
N GLN A 3 -16.69 8.33 -33.75
CA GLN A 3 -15.60 9.01 -34.43
C GLN A 3 -14.44 9.28 -33.45
N ASP A 4 -13.25 8.75 -33.75
CA ASP A 4 -11.99 9.34 -33.31
C ASP A 4 -11.87 10.71 -33.99
N SER A 5 -12.35 11.77 -33.34
CA SER A 5 -12.24 13.14 -33.85
C SER A 5 -11.66 14.10 -32.82
N ASN A 6 -10.49 13.74 -32.27
CA ASN A 6 -9.46 14.72 -31.90
C ASN A 6 -8.13 13.98 -31.76
N ILE A 7 -7.12 14.34 -32.54
CA ILE A 7 -5.79 13.68 -32.51
C ILE A 7 -5.09 13.92 -31.15
N ASP A 8 -5.57 14.92 -30.39
CA ASP A 8 -5.03 15.37 -29.10
C ASP A 8 -5.59 14.60 -27.88
N GLU A 9 -6.63 13.78 -28.05
CA GLU A 9 -7.28 13.05 -26.96
C GLU A 9 -7.36 11.55 -27.28
N LYS A 10 -7.12 10.71 -26.27
CA LYS A 10 -7.17 9.27 -26.43
C LYS A 10 -8.05 8.64 -25.35
N ASP A 11 -9.24 8.18 -25.75
CA ASP A 11 -10.14 7.41 -24.87
C ASP A 11 -9.96 5.91 -25.12
N ILE A 12 -9.63 5.18 -24.06
CA ILE A 12 -9.33 3.76 -24.09
C ILE A 12 -10.05 3.04 -22.94
N SER A 13 -11.17 3.61 -22.51
CA SER A 13 -11.99 3.09 -21.45
C SER A 13 -12.78 1.88 -21.95
N TYR A 14 -12.26 0.68 -21.67
CA TYR A 14 -12.90 -0.61 -21.97
C TYR A 14 -12.83 -1.54 -20.74
N PRO A 15 -13.98 -2.00 -20.20
CA PRO A 15 -14.10 -2.62 -18.87
C PRO A 15 -13.43 -4.00 -18.68
N GLU A 16 -12.43 -4.38 -19.48
CA GLU A 16 -11.77 -5.69 -19.44
C GLU A 16 -10.24 -5.64 -19.25
N SER A 17 -9.63 -4.45 -19.08
CA SER A 17 -8.17 -4.33 -18.96
C SER A 17 -7.67 -4.33 -17.50
N LEU A 18 -6.81 -5.29 -17.15
CA LEU A 18 -6.13 -5.38 -15.83
C LEU A 18 -4.90 -4.47 -15.71
N LYS A 19 -4.41 -3.94 -16.84
CA LYS A 19 -3.23 -3.06 -16.98
C LYS A 19 -3.49 -2.04 -18.07
N ILE A 20 -2.84 -0.88 -17.97
CA ILE A 20 -2.84 0.13 -19.03
C ILE A 20 -2.32 -0.52 -20.33
N PRO A 21 -3.10 -0.50 -21.42
CA PRO A 21 -2.69 -1.06 -22.71
C PRO A 21 -1.34 -0.51 -23.14
N LYS A 22 -0.55 -1.28 -23.90
CA LYS A 22 0.70 -0.76 -24.46
C LYS A 22 0.37 0.27 -25.53
N LEU A 23 0.42 1.54 -25.14
CA LEU A 23 0.16 2.66 -26.03
C LEU A 23 1.43 2.99 -26.81
N SER A 24 1.27 3.19 -28.12
CA SER A 24 2.30 3.80 -28.94
C SER A 24 2.62 5.18 -28.37
N ALA A 25 3.90 5.46 -28.13
CA ALA A 25 4.34 6.81 -27.77
C ALA A 25 3.81 7.81 -28.81
N SER A 26 3.29 8.94 -28.34
CA SER A 26 2.70 9.98 -29.18
C SER A 26 3.03 11.35 -28.62
N GLN A 27 3.45 12.27 -29.49
CA GLN A 27 3.72 13.65 -29.13
C GLN A 27 2.45 14.52 -29.17
N ASP A 28 1.39 14.07 -29.82
CA ASP A 28 0.20 14.90 -30.06
C ASP A 28 -0.85 14.75 -28.95
N VAL A 29 -0.77 13.69 -28.14
CA VAL A 29 -1.78 13.38 -27.11
C VAL A 29 -1.59 14.23 -25.86
N ASN A 30 -2.61 15.04 -25.55
CA ASN A 30 -2.68 15.94 -24.40
C ASN A 30 -3.61 15.42 -23.30
N VAL A 31 -4.58 14.57 -23.64
CA VAL A 31 -5.55 14.01 -22.69
C VAL A 31 -5.69 12.50 -22.88
N ILE A 32 -5.68 11.75 -21.77
CA ILE A 32 -5.92 10.30 -21.78
C ILE A 32 -7.08 9.97 -20.82
N TYR A 33 -8.07 9.24 -21.33
CA TYR A 33 -9.17 8.70 -20.55
C TYR A 33 -9.01 7.19 -20.39
N LEU A 34 -8.91 6.76 -19.12
CA LEU A 34 -8.77 5.39 -18.66
C LEU A 34 -9.67 5.13 -17.43
N PHE A 35 -10.79 5.85 -17.32
CA PHE A 35 -11.72 5.70 -16.20
C PHE A 35 -12.63 4.48 -16.40
N THR A 36 -13.13 3.90 -15.31
CA THR A 36 -14.07 2.76 -15.34
C THR A 36 -13.50 1.54 -16.06
N ASN A 37 -12.34 1.07 -15.59
CA ASN A 37 -11.68 -0.16 -16.03
C ASN A 37 -11.29 -1.01 -14.80
N ASP A 38 -10.51 -2.08 -15.01
CA ASP A 38 -9.96 -2.93 -13.95
C ASP A 38 -8.44 -2.73 -13.77
N ILE A 39 -7.92 -1.54 -14.07
CA ILE A 39 -6.48 -1.25 -14.05
C ILE A 39 -5.97 -1.37 -12.62
N THR A 40 -4.94 -2.18 -12.42
CA THR A 40 -4.33 -2.42 -11.09
C THR A 40 -3.00 -1.69 -10.89
N LYS A 41 -2.34 -1.28 -11.98
CA LYS A 41 -1.02 -0.64 -11.96
C LYS A 41 -0.88 0.39 -13.09
N ILE A 42 -0.23 1.51 -12.76
CA ILE A 42 0.13 2.57 -13.71
C ILE A 42 1.47 2.18 -14.35
N ASP A 43 1.41 1.61 -15.55
CA ASP A 43 2.57 1.26 -16.36
C ASP A 43 2.38 1.80 -17.79
N ASN A 44 3.44 1.87 -18.59
CA ASN A 44 3.38 2.33 -19.99
C ASN A 44 2.93 3.79 -20.20
N LEU A 45 2.85 4.60 -19.14
CA LEU A 45 2.69 6.05 -19.22
C LEU A 45 4.00 6.81 -18.91
N GLY A 46 5.01 6.15 -18.33
CA GLY A 46 6.31 6.74 -18.03
C GLY A 46 7.29 6.77 -19.22
N GLY A 47 8.37 7.55 -19.10
CA GLY A 47 9.52 7.49 -20.03
C GLY A 47 9.37 8.28 -21.34
N ASN A 48 8.99 9.57 -21.27
CA ASN A 48 8.82 10.46 -22.43
C ASN A 48 7.86 9.93 -23.52
N ALA A 49 7.05 8.90 -23.23
CA ALA A 49 6.12 8.32 -24.18
C ALA A 49 4.99 9.29 -24.58
N PHE A 50 4.56 10.13 -23.64
CA PHE A 50 3.55 11.18 -23.83
C PHE A 50 4.07 12.51 -23.25
N PRO A 51 4.99 13.19 -23.95
CA PRO A 51 5.66 14.36 -23.40
C PRO A 51 4.70 15.54 -23.19
N ASN A 52 3.60 15.61 -23.94
CA ASN A 52 2.64 16.72 -23.90
C ASN A 52 1.37 16.41 -23.10
N LEU A 53 1.32 15.27 -22.39
CA LEU A 53 0.15 14.88 -21.62
C LEU A 53 -0.10 15.87 -20.48
N THR A 54 -1.28 16.48 -20.47
CA THR A 54 -1.71 17.47 -19.47
C THR A 54 -2.83 16.97 -18.57
N SER A 55 -3.66 16.03 -19.04
CA SER A 55 -4.79 15.52 -18.27
C SER A 55 -4.89 13.99 -18.33
N LEU A 56 -5.00 13.36 -17.17
CA LEU A 56 -5.07 11.90 -17.05
C LEU A 56 -6.23 11.50 -16.13
N TYR A 57 -7.16 10.71 -16.68
CA TYR A 57 -8.35 10.23 -15.99
C TYR A 57 -8.26 8.74 -15.73
N LEU A 58 -8.20 8.35 -14.46
CA LEU A 58 -8.01 6.99 -13.96
C LEU A 58 -9.06 6.62 -12.88
N GLN A 59 -10.17 7.36 -12.78
CA GLN A 59 -11.18 7.08 -11.75
C GLN A 59 -11.84 5.70 -11.96
N ASN A 60 -12.39 5.11 -10.90
CA ASN A 60 -13.10 3.83 -10.95
C ASN A 60 -12.23 2.71 -11.55
N ASN A 61 -11.08 2.46 -10.90
CA ASN A 61 -10.15 1.40 -11.25
C ASN A 61 -9.79 0.61 -9.97
N ARG A 62 -8.73 -0.20 -9.99
CA ARG A 62 -8.23 -0.97 -8.84
C ARG A 62 -6.76 -0.65 -8.53
N ILE A 63 -6.33 0.58 -8.80
CA ILE A 63 -4.95 1.02 -8.61
C ILE A 63 -4.69 1.13 -7.11
N SER A 64 -3.63 0.50 -6.62
CA SER A 64 -3.25 0.56 -5.20
C SER A 64 -2.00 1.39 -4.91
N LYS A 65 -1.24 1.77 -5.95
CA LYS A 65 0.00 2.56 -5.83
C LYS A 65 0.16 3.55 -6.99
N LEU A 66 0.69 4.72 -6.67
CA LEU A 66 1.05 5.78 -7.62
C LEU A 66 2.54 5.67 -7.99
N GLU A 67 2.90 4.60 -8.70
CA GLU A 67 4.26 4.40 -9.20
C GLU A 67 4.35 4.76 -10.70
N ASN A 68 5.57 5.05 -11.18
CA ASN A 68 5.89 5.27 -12.60
C ASN A 68 5.21 6.48 -13.28
N LEU A 69 4.71 7.46 -12.50
CA LEU A 69 4.18 8.73 -12.97
C LEU A 69 5.31 9.76 -13.20
N ASN A 70 6.02 9.65 -14.32
CA ASN A 70 7.01 10.66 -14.73
C ASN A 70 6.45 11.56 -15.86
N LEU A 71 5.46 12.38 -15.52
CA LEU A 71 4.69 13.21 -16.44
C LEU A 71 4.79 14.70 -16.04
N ARG A 72 5.91 15.35 -16.36
CA ARG A 72 6.22 16.71 -15.88
C ARG A 72 5.23 17.80 -16.30
N ASN A 73 4.52 17.58 -17.41
CA ASN A 73 3.55 18.51 -17.97
C ASN A 73 2.11 18.21 -17.53
N LEU A 74 1.90 17.19 -16.68
CA LEU A 74 0.57 16.83 -16.20
C LEU A 74 0.05 17.92 -15.27
N ARG A 75 -1.14 18.46 -15.61
CA ARG A 75 -1.86 19.50 -14.86
C ARG A 75 -3.04 18.93 -14.09
N LYS A 76 -3.70 17.90 -14.62
CA LYS A 76 -4.90 17.31 -14.02
C LYS A 76 -4.74 15.80 -13.86
N LEU A 77 -4.87 15.31 -12.64
CA LEU A 77 -4.85 13.88 -12.33
C LEU A 77 -6.12 13.50 -11.57
N TYR A 78 -6.94 12.67 -12.21
CA TYR A 78 -8.14 12.13 -11.56
C TYR A 78 -7.96 10.65 -11.26
N ILE A 79 -7.97 10.29 -9.98
CA ILE A 79 -7.73 8.91 -9.54
C ILE A 79 -8.61 8.48 -8.35
N GLY A 80 -9.75 9.15 -8.15
CA GLY A 80 -10.77 8.74 -7.19
C GLY A 80 -11.33 7.34 -7.47
N TYR A 81 -11.99 6.73 -6.48
CA TYR A 81 -12.58 5.38 -6.59
C TYR A 81 -11.56 4.31 -7.01
N ASN A 82 -10.38 4.32 -6.39
CA ASN A 82 -9.31 3.32 -6.52
C ASN A 82 -9.01 2.68 -5.15
N CYS A 83 -7.85 2.03 -4.96
CA CYS A 83 -7.45 1.38 -3.71
C CYS A 83 -6.14 1.96 -3.14
N ILE A 84 -5.88 3.26 -3.34
CA ILE A 84 -4.62 3.91 -2.93
C ILE A 84 -4.66 4.23 -1.44
N SER A 85 -3.76 3.64 -0.65
CA SER A 85 -3.62 3.94 0.78
C SER A 85 -2.53 4.99 1.06
N VAL A 86 -1.52 5.09 0.19
CA VAL A 86 -0.42 6.07 0.29
C VAL A 86 -0.27 6.81 -1.02
N VAL A 87 -0.37 8.14 -0.97
CA VAL A 87 -0.14 9.03 -2.12
C VAL A 87 1.36 9.32 -2.21
N GLU A 88 2.04 8.61 -3.11
CA GLU A 88 3.47 8.72 -3.40
C GLU A 88 3.69 9.06 -4.89
N GLY A 89 4.91 9.40 -5.30
CA GLY A 89 5.24 9.48 -6.73
C GLY A 89 4.74 10.74 -7.45
N LEU A 90 4.24 11.76 -6.74
CA LEU A 90 3.89 13.06 -7.35
C LEU A 90 5.07 14.04 -7.37
N GLU A 91 6.25 13.67 -6.85
CA GLU A 91 7.39 14.58 -6.69
C GLU A 91 7.89 15.17 -8.03
N ASN A 92 7.64 14.45 -9.12
CA ASN A 92 8.04 14.84 -10.47
C ASN A 92 6.94 15.55 -11.28
N LEU A 93 5.74 15.71 -10.72
CA LEU A 93 4.59 16.34 -11.39
C LEU A 93 4.55 17.86 -11.12
N LEU A 94 5.58 18.57 -11.57
CA LEU A 94 5.82 19.98 -11.25
C LEU A 94 4.73 20.96 -11.75
N SER A 95 3.90 20.51 -12.69
CA SER A 95 2.84 21.33 -13.31
C SER A 95 1.43 20.96 -12.80
N LEU A 96 1.31 20.09 -11.78
CA LEU A 96 0.03 19.58 -11.31
C LEU A 96 -0.78 20.68 -10.60
N GLU A 97 -1.97 20.95 -11.11
CA GLU A 97 -2.90 21.99 -10.61
C GLU A 97 -4.13 21.37 -9.95
N GLU A 98 -4.60 20.22 -10.44
CA GLU A 98 -5.80 19.53 -9.96
C GLU A 98 -5.49 18.05 -9.67
N LEU A 99 -5.78 17.62 -8.43
CA LEU A 99 -5.63 16.24 -7.98
C LEU A 99 -6.92 15.76 -7.31
N HIS A 100 -7.53 14.71 -7.86
CA HIS A 100 -8.78 14.13 -7.37
C HIS A 100 -8.53 12.71 -6.83
N LEU A 101 -8.64 12.55 -5.51
CA LEU A 101 -8.30 11.33 -4.75
C LEU A 101 -9.51 10.75 -3.99
N GLU A 102 -10.71 11.27 -4.21
CA GLU A 102 -11.88 10.94 -3.41
C GLU A 102 -12.24 9.45 -3.40
N LYS A 103 -12.79 8.99 -2.26
CA LYS A 103 -13.41 7.67 -2.08
C LYS A 103 -12.51 6.50 -2.53
N GLN A 104 -11.31 6.42 -1.96
CA GLN A 104 -10.49 5.21 -2.07
C GLN A 104 -11.17 4.06 -1.32
N ASN A 105 -11.24 2.89 -1.95
CA ASN A 105 -11.78 1.66 -1.42
C ASN A 105 -10.75 0.97 -0.52
N LEU A 106 -10.57 1.54 0.68
CA LEU A 106 -9.60 1.08 1.68
C LEU A 106 -10.26 0.18 2.73
N PRO A 107 -9.54 -0.82 3.27
CA PRO A 107 -9.99 -1.59 4.41
C PRO A 107 -10.26 -0.73 5.65
N ASP A 108 -11.15 -1.19 6.52
CA ASP A 108 -11.50 -0.50 7.76
C ASP A 108 -10.27 -0.23 8.64
N GLY A 109 -10.15 1.01 9.12
CA GLY A 109 -9.04 1.46 9.95
C GLY A 109 -7.80 1.94 9.18
N ILE A 110 -7.78 1.80 7.86
CA ILE A 110 -6.70 2.35 7.01
C ILE A 110 -7.12 3.71 6.48
N ALA A 111 -6.40 4.76 6.89
CA ALA A 111 -6.57 6.10 6.36
C ALA A 111 -5.69 6.32 5.12
N LEU A 112 -6.15 7.17 4.20
CA LEU A 112 -5.34 7.70 3.12
C LEU A 112 -4.26 8.61 3.72
N CYS A 113 -2.99 8.32 3.43
CA CYS A 113 -1.85 9.13 3.85
C CYS A 113 -1.07 9.62 2.63
N PHE A 114 -0.28 10.67 2.78
CA PHE A 114 0.64 11.15 1.74
C PHE A 114 2.08 10.86 2.14
N ASP A 115 2.93 10.52 1.17
CA ASP A 115 4.36 10.43 1.35
C ASP A 115 4.95 11.85 1.57
N PRO A 116 5.88 12.07 2.52
CA PRO A 116 6.48 13.37 2.84
C PRO A 116 7.11 14.08 1.65
N ARG A 117 7.62 13.32 0.68
CA ARG A 117 8.22 13.88 -0.54
C ARG A 117 7.18 14.54 -1.44
N THR A 118 5.90 14.25 -1.20
CA THR A 118 4.73 14.62 -2.00
C THR A 118 3.98 15.83 -1.41
N ILE A 119 4.17 16.15 -0.12
CA ILE A 119 3.60 17.33 0.54
C ILE A 119 4.68 18.37 0.79
N HIS A 120 4.44 19.62 0.36
CA HIS A 120 5.29 20.75 0.74
C HIS A 120 4.85 21.31 2.09
N SER A 121 5.69 21.17 3.11
CA SER A 121 5.57 21.96 4.34
C SER A 121 6.14 23.36 4.14
N LEU A 122 5.48 24.35 4.75
CA LEU A 122 5.91 25.76 4.68
C LEU A 122 6.90 26.08 5.81
N SER A 123 8.17 26.29 5.49
CA SER A 123 9.19 26.75 6.43
C SER A 123 9.35 28.26 6.37
N LEU A 124 9.04 28.96 7.47
CA LEU A 124 9.13 30.41 7.55
C LEU A 124 10.27 30.83 8.48
N ARG A 125 11.25 31.57 7.95
CA ARG A 125 12.37 32.13 8.74
C ARG A 125 12.33 33.64 8.70
N ILE A 126 12.20 34.26 9.87
CA ILE A 126 12.32 35.71 10.04
C ILE A 126 13.62 35.99 10.81
N SER A 127 14.44 36.90 10.30
CA SER A 127 15.60 37.42 11.03
C SER A 127 15.66 38.94 10.95
N ARG A 128 16.25 39.56 11.96
CA ARG A 128 16.49 41.01 12.01
C ARG A 128 17.88 41.29 12.57
N THR A 129 18.66 42.08 11.85
CA THR A 129 19.99 42.56 12.27
C THR A 129 20.02 44.09 12.14
N GLY A 130 19.98 44.78 13.28
CA GLY A 130 19.87 46.24 13.29
C GLY A 130 18.59 46.67 12.56
N ARG A 131 18.73 47.40 11.44
CA ARG A 131 17.59 47.86 10.63
C ARG A 131 17.17 46.89 9.53
N LEU A 132 18.00 45.90 9.20
CA LEU A 132 17.75 44.93 8.15
C LEU A 132 16.83 43.82 8.69
N ALA A 133 15.71 43.59 8.01
CA ALA A 133 14.84 42.45 8.23
C ALA A 133 14.90 41.53 7.01
N ILE A 134 14.94 40.23 7.25
CA ILE A 134 15.00 39.20 6.22
C ILE A 134 13.85 38.22 6.49
N LEU A 135 13.04 37.97 5.47
CA LEU A 135 12.02 36.93 5.46
C LEU A 135 12.38 35.89 4.40
N SER A 136 12.44 34.63 4.81
CA SER A 136 12.58 33.49 3.91
C SER A 136 11.35 32.60 4.07
N VAL A 137 10.81 32.15 2.94
CA VAL A 137 9.72 31.20 2.87
C VAL A 137 10.21 30.02 2.04
N ASP A 138 10.25 28.84 2.64
CA ASP A 138 10.81 27.63 2.07
C ASP A 138 12.24 27.84 1.53
N ASN A 139 12.47 27.41 0.29
CA ASN A 139 13.69 27.57 -0.48
C ASN A 139 13.62 28.76 -1.45
N GLN A 140 12.68 29.70 -1.25
CA GLN A 140 12.60 30.90 -2.08
C GLN A 140 13.74 31.87 -1.74
N LEU A 141 14.08 32.74 -2.69
CA LEU A 141 15.05 33.80 -2.46
C LEU A 141 14.58 34.70 -1.30
N PRO A 142 15.43 34.96 -0.28
CA PRO A 142 15.06 35.77 0.85
C PRO A 142 14.64 37.19 0.42
N THR A 143 13.58 37.69 1.04
CA THR A 143 13.16 39.08 0.87
C THR A 143 13.78 39.94 1.96
N GLU A 144 14.47 41.00 1.56
CA GLU A 144 15.17 41.91 2.46
C GLU A 144 14.52 43.28 2.49
N VAL A 145 14.31 43.83 3.69
CA VAL A 145 13.75 45.18 3.88
C VAL A 145 14.53 45.93 4.95
N LEU A 146 14.83 47.20 4.68
CA LEU A 146 15.40 48.12 5.66
C LEU A 146 14.29 48.92 6.33
N SER A 147 14.24 48.86 7.66
CA SER A 147 13.36 49.72 8.44
C SER A 147 13.72 51.21 8.28
N PRO A 148 12.72 52.10 8.18
CA PRO A 148 12.94 53.54 8.04
C PRO A 148 13.50 54.17 9.31
N GLY A 149 14.15 55.33 9.19
CA GLY A 149 14.74 56.06 10.31
C GLY A 149 16.12 55.55 10.76
N ALA A 150 16.61 56.08 11.88
CA ALA A 150 17.97 55.84 12.39
C ALA A 150 18.06 54.77 13.50
N PHE A 151 16.94 54.35 14.08
CA PHE A 151 16.94 53.43 15.22
C PHE A 151 17.17 51.98 14.81
N THR A 152 18.10 51.31 15.48
CA THR A 152 18.51 49.92 15.20
C THR A 152 17.95 48.91 16.20
N GLN A 153 17.45 49.37 17.35
CA GLN A 153 16.95 48.51 18.43
C GLN A 153 15.43 48.32 18.34
N LEU A 154 14.95 47.16 18.80
CA LEU A 154 13.54 46.84 18.93
C LEU A 154 13.31 46.28 20.33
N SER A 155 12.55 46.99 21.16
CA SER A 155 12.19 46.57 22.52
C SER A 155 10.77 46.02 22.53
N LEU A 156 10.61 44.77 22.95
CA LEU A 156 9.32 44.07 23.03
C LEU A 156 9.07 43.63 24.49
N PRO A 157 8.59 44.52 25.37
CA PRO A 157 8.43 44.21 26.80
C PRO A 157 7.17 43.39 27.12
N GLN A 158 6.28 43.19 26.14
CA GLN A 158 5.04 42.46 26.32
C GLN A 158 5.20 40.98 25.97
N ASN A 159 4.20 40.17 26.35
CA ASN A 159 4.15 38.75 26.01
C ASN A 159 4.14 38.55 24.48
N LEU A 160 4.81 37.49 24.03
CA LEU A 160 4.73 37.01 22.66
C LEU A 160 3.45 36.20 22.49
N TYR A 161 2.72 36.50 21.42
CA TYR A 161 1.51 35.77 21.05
C TYR A 161 1.75 34.93 19.79
N LEU A 162 1.25 33.71 19.78
CA LEU A 162 1.33 32.76 18.67
C LEU A 162 -0.08 32.35 18.24
N GLY A 163 -0.35 32.34 16.94
CA GLY A 163 -1.66 31.96 16.38
C GLY A 163 -2.76 33.03 16.50
N GLY A 164 -2.63 34.04 17.37
CA GLY A 164 -3.59 35.13 17.49
C GLY A 164 -3.40 35.92 18.78
N VAL A 165 -4.24 36.93 19.03
CA VAL A 165 -4.21 37.75 20.25
C VAL A 165 -5.57 37.73 20.97
N PRO A 166 -5.63 37.98 22.29
CA PRO A 166 -6.89 37.99 23.04
C PRO A 166 -7.88 39.05 22.55
N ASN A 167 -7.38 40.18 22.06
CA ASN A 167 -8.18 41.27 21.52
C ASN A 167 -7.42 41.98 20.39
N PHE A 168 -7.98 41.99 19.18
CA PHE A 168 -7.37 42.64 18.02
C PHE A 168 -7.29 44.16 18.10
N GLY A 169 -7.95 44.79 19.09
CA GLY A 169 -7.78 46.21 19.40
C GLY A 169 -6.39 46.59 19.90
N ILE A 170 -5.57 45.62 20.36
CA ILE A 170 -4.18 45.86 20.77
C ILE A 170 -3.19 45.79 19.61
N VAL A 171 -3.62 45.28 18.45
CA VAL A 171 -2.78 45.13 17.26
C VAL A 171 -2.63 46.50 16.60
N ALA A 172 -1.41 46.81 16.16
CA ALA A 172 -1.13 48.11 15.58
C ALA A 172 -2.03 48.40 14.36
N PRO A 173 -2.54 49.64 14.18
CA PRO A 173 -3.55 49.96 13.15
C PRO A 173 -3.12 49.68 11.71
N HIS A 174 -1.80 49.70 11.45
CA HIS A 174 -1.21 49.45 10.14
C HIS A 174 -1.07 47.95 9.80
N ILE A 175 -1.42 47.05 10.72
CA ILE A 175 -1.45 45.61 10.48
C ILE A 175 -2.86 45.22 10.02
N ASN A 176 -2.94 44.61 8.83
CA ASN A 176 -4.21 44.19 8.21
C ASN A 176 -4.76 42.85 8.76
N ALA A 177 -4.11 42.23 9.73
CA ALA A 177 -4.62 41.03 10.39
C ALA A 177 -5.78 41.38 11.34
N LYS A 178 -6.97 40.83 11.08
CA LYS A 178 -8.19 41.05 11.89
C LYS A 178 -8.74 39.78 12.54
N THR A 179 -8.18 38.63 12.22
CA THR A 179 -8.59 37.31 12.72
C THR A 179 -7.37 36.52 13.16
N SER A 180 -7.59 35.56 14.05
CA SER A 180 -6.55 34.60 14.45
C SER A 180 -6.21 33.67 13.28
N PHE A 181 -4.98 33.14 13.30
CA PHE A 181 -4.55 32.07 12.43
C PHE A 181 -5.33 30.79 12.76
N VAL A 182 -5.75 30.07 11.72
CA VAL A 182 -6.40 28.76 11.82
C VAL A 182 -5.57 27.79 11.01
N GLY A 183 -4.97 26.80 11.68
CA GLY A 183 -4.09 25.83 11.06
C GLY A 183 -3.13 25.19 12.06
N CYS A 184 -2.15 24.45 11.56
CA CYS A 184 -1.18 23.72 12.35
C CYS A 184 0.17 24.43 12.43
N ILE A 185 0.73 24.50 13.63
CA ILE A 185 2.10 24.98 13.87
C ILE A 185 2.81 23.87 14.64
N GLN A 186 3.78 23.22 13.99
CA GLN A 186 4.45 22.06 14.57
C GLN A 186 5.69 22.45 15.39
N GLN A 187 6.51 23.37 14.86
CA GLN A 187 7.79 23.75 15.47
C GLN A 187 7.94 25.26 15.48
N VAL A 188 8.40 25.79 16.61
CA VAL A 188 8.77 27.20 16.79
C VAL A 188 10.17 27.25 17.36
N GLU A 189 11.03 28.04 16.73
CA GLU A 189 12.38 28.31 17.22
C GLU A 189 12.58 29.82 17.31
N ILE A 190 13.02 30.28 18.48
CA ILE A 190 13.27 31.70 18.73
C ILE A 190 14.74 31.86 19.09
N ASN A 191 15.49 32.58 18.25
CA ASN A 191 16.92 32.84 18.45
C ASN A 191 17.77 31.58 18.68
N GLY A 192 17.55 30.51 17.91
CA GLY A 192 18.31 29.26 18.09
C GLY A 192 17.72 28.31 19.14
N LYS A 193 16.67 28.72 19.86
CA LYS A 193 16.08 27.92 20.94
C LYS A 193 14.73 27.35 20.52
N PRO A 194 14.55 26.02 20.53
CA PRO A 194 13.25 25.41 20.27
C PRO A 194 12.30 25.75 21.43
N VAL A 195 11.05 26.03 21.09
CA VAL A 195 9.96 26.35 22.03
C VAL A 195 8.96 25.19 22.02
N THR A 196 8.70 24.62 23.19
CA THR A 196 7.65 23.59 23.34
C THR A 196 6.29 24.26 23.48
N ILE A 197 5.61 24.47 22.34
CA ILE A 197 4.42 25.35 22.19
C ILE A 197 3.40 25.20 23.34
N LEU A 198 2.96 23.97 23.65
CA LEU A 198 1.94 23.76 24.68
C LEU A 198 2.49 23.76 26.11
N ALA A 199 3.72 23.28 26.32
CA ALA A 199 4.30 23.17 27.66
C ALA A 199 4.86 24.50 28.19
N GLU A 200 5.32 25.38 27.30
CA GLU A 200 5.84 26.72 27.62
C GLU A 200 4.79 27.83 27.52
N ALA A 201 3.56 27.50 27.09
CA ALA A 201 2.49 28.49 27.00
C ALA A 201 2.05 28.97 28.40
N LEU A 202 2.00 30.29 28.57
CA LEU A 202 1.39 30.91 29.76
C LEU A 202 -0.15 30.76 29.78
N GLY A 203 -0.75 30.45 28.63
CA GLY A 203 -2.19 30.25 28.44
C GLY A 203 -2.58 30.28 26.96
N GLY A 204 -3.77 29.77 26.65
CA GLY A 204 -4.30 29.72 25.29
C GLY A 204 -5.81 29.45 25.28
N ALA A 205 -6.47 29.70 24.15
CA ALA A 205 -7.89 29.43 23.95
C ALA A 205 -8.10 28.83 22.56
N ASN A 206 -8.92 27.78 22.46
CA ASN A 206 -9.20 27.03 21.22
C ASN A 206 -7.93 26.49 20.53
N VAL A 207 -7.04 25.89 21.33
CA VAL A 207 -5.81 25.25 20.84
C VAL A 207 -5.90 23.77 21.15
N ASP A 208 -5.95 22.96 20.10
CA ASP A 208 -5.96 21.50 20.15
C ASP A 208 -4.73 20.92 19.45
N ASN A 209 -4.43 19.65 19.71
CA ASN A 209 -3.44 18.93 18.91
C ASN A 209 -3.93 18.79 17.48
N CYS A 210 -3.04 19.07 16.52
CA CYS A 210 -3.35 18.79 15.13
C CYS A 210 -3.63 17.29 14.93
N PRO A 211 -4.68 16.93 14.14
CA PRO A 211 -4.90 15.55 13.73
C PRO A 211 -3.62 14.97 13.12
N HIS A 212 -3.19 13.82 13.60
CA HIS A 212 -1.91 13.24 13.20
C HIS A 212 -2.01 11.72 13.05
N PRO A 213 -1.42 11.10 12.00
CA PRO A 213 -1.51 9.66 11.77
C PRO A 213 -1.05 8.78 12.96
N CYS A 214 -0.08 9.24 13.76
CA CYS A 214 0.37 8.50 14.95
C CYS A 214 -0.74 8.18 15.97
N VAL A 215 -1.86 8.91 15.98
CA VAL A 215 -2.99 8.63 16.87
C VAL A 215 -3.58 7.23 16.59
N ALA A 216 -3.51 6.76 15.34
CA ALA A 216 -3.97 5.43 14.93
C ALA A 216 -2.97 4.30 15.26
N ARG A 217 -1.84 4.58 15.94
CA ARG A 217 -0.76 3.63 16.24
C ARG A 217 -0.26 2.84 15.01
N PRO A 218 0.16 3.51 13.92
CA PRO A 218 0.48 2.86 12.65
C PRO A 218 1.74 1.98 12.68
N CYS A 219 2.63 2.15 13.65
CA CYS A 219 3.87 1.36 13.80
C CYS A 219 3.70 0.01 14.52
N GLY A 220 2.46 -0.35 14.87
CA GLY A 220 2.16 -1.53 15.68
C GLY A 220 2.67 -1.41 17.12
N GLU A 221 2.76 -2.54 17.83
CA GLU A 221 3.22 -2.57 19.23
C GLU A 221 4.75 -2.59 19.38
N ASP A 222 5.46 -2.92 18.30
CA ASP A 222 6.92 -3.10 18.28
C ASP A 222 7.69 -1.94 17.65
N GLY A 223 6.98 -0.86 17.30
CA GLY A 223 7.57 0.38 16.80
C GLY A 223 7.06 1.60 17.58
N GLU A 224 7.96 2.57 17.80
CA GLU A 224 7.60 3.88 18.31
C GLU A 224 7.26 4.81 17.13
N CYS A 225 6.05 5.38 17.13
CA CYS A 225 5.63 6.37 16.13
C CYS A 225 6.23 7.74 16.44
N VAL A 226 7.04 8.25 15.53
CA VAL A 226 7.72 9.53 15.62
C VAL A 226 7.00 10.51 14.68
N PRO A 227 6.30 11.53 15.20
CA PRO A 227 5.59 12.49 14.35
C PRO A 227 6.55 13.42 13.57
N GLU A 228 6.26 13.62 12.29
CA GLU A 228 7.01 14.43 11.32
C GLU A 228 6.04 15.26 10.46
N MET A 229 5.68 16.46 10.91
CA MET A 229 4.71 17.36 10.28
C MET A 229 3.31 16.72 10.19
N GLU A 230 2.83 16.42 8.99
CA GLU A 230 1.58 15.68 8.75
C GLU A 230 1.82 14.17 8.57
N TYR A 231 3.08 13.73 8.70
CA TYR A 231 3.54 12.36 8.50
C TYR A 231 4.14 11.77 9.78
N PHE A 232 4.53 10.51 9.76
CA PHE A 232 5.20 9.87 10.89
C PHE A 232 6.33 9.00 10.40
N SER A 233 7.38 8.77 11.18
CA SER A 233 8.31 7.67 10.97
C SER A 233 8.20 6.67 12.11
N CYS A 234 8.55 5.40 11.85
CA CYS A 234 8.59 4.40 12.91
C CYS A 234 10.03 4.11 13.33
N LYS A 235 10.32 4.28 14.61
CA LYS A 235 11.55 3.75 15.23
C LYS A 235 11.30 2.32 15.66
N CYS A 236 11.86 1.38 14.92
CA CYS A 236 11.64 -0.04 15.15
C CYS A 236 12.64 -0.63 16.14
N LYS A 237 12.22 -1.64 16.91
CA LYS A 237 13.12 -2.47 17.71
C LYS A 237 14.12 -3.22 16.79
N PRO A 238 15.28 -3.68 17.30
CA PRO A 238 16.24 -4.47 16.51
C PRO A 238 15.59 -5.72 15.90
N GLY A 239 15.80 -5.95 14.59
CA GLY A 239 15.23 -7.09 13.85
C GLY A 239 13.93 -6.79 13.08
N TYR A 240 13.47 -5.53 13.09
CA TYR A 240 12.34 -5.04 12.31
C TYR A 240 12.86 -4.08 11.22
N ARG A 241 12.26 -4.09 10.03
CA ARG A 241 12.64 -3.24 8.89
C ARG A 241 11.40 -2.54 8.28
N ASP A 242 11.65 -1.54 7.45
CA ASP A 242 10.68 -0.68 6.75
C ASP A 242 9.89 0.34 7.60
N HIS A 243 9.14 1.21 6.92
CA HIS A 243 8.43 2.36 7.49
C HIS A 243 7.36 2.00 8.53
N LEU A 244 6.92 0.74 8.56
CA LEU A 244 5.88 0.22 9.45
C LEU A 244 6.41 -0.83 10.44
N CYS A 245 7.73 -0.97 10.59
CA CYS A 245 8.34 -1.99 11.45
C CYS A 245 7.81 -3.41 11.18
N SER A 246 7.90 -3.85 9.92
CA SER A 246 7.55 -5.21 9.52
C SER A 246 8.80 -6.11 9.53
N ARG A 247 8.65 -7.43 9.72
CA ARG A 247 9.73 -8.40 9.42
C ARG A 247 9.74 -8.71 7.92
N GLY A 248 10.90 -8.99 7.32
CA GLY A 248 10.99 -9.47 5.93
C GLY A 248 10.25 -10.80 5.74
N PRO A 249 9.87 -11.20 4.50
CA PRO A 249 9.04 -12.39 4.27
C PRO A 249 9.59 -13.66 4.93
N PRO A 250 8.74 -14.59 5.43
CA PRO A 250 9.21 -15.84 6.03
C PRO A 250 9.92 -16.73 4.99
N PHE A 251 11.06 -17.29 5.40
CA PHE A 251 11.79 -18.35 4.71
C PHE A 251 11.53 -19.70 5.39
N PHE A 252 11.12 -20.69 4.58
CA PHE A 252 10.83 -22.05 5.00
C PHE A 252 12.01 -22.97 4.65
N HIS A 253 12.44 -23.79 5.60
CA HIS A 253 13.65 -24.63 5.49
C HIS A 253 13.40 -26.01 4.85
N GLY A 254 12.18 -26.34 4.44
CA GLY A 254 11.86 -27.61 3.74
C GLY A 254 11.55 -28.80 4.65
N THR A 255 11.88 -28.72 5.93
CA THR A 255 11.69 -29.82 6.89
C THR A 255 10.89 -29.36 8.09
N ASN A 256 9.66 -29.85 8.22
CA ASN A 256 8.73 -29.47 9.29
C ASN A 256 8.65 -27.94 9.45
N SER A 257 8.68 -27.20 8.33
CA SER A 257 8.67 -25.75 8.32
C SER A 257 7.29 -25.25 7.93
N TYR A 258 6.58 -24.57 8.83
CA TYR A 258 5.22 -24.12 8.56
C TYR A 258 4.82 -22.92 9.41
N ILE A 259 3.84 -22.18 8.91
CA ILE A 259 3.02 -21.21 9.67
C ILE A 259 1.60 -21.75 9.68
N HIS A 260 0.96 -21.71 10.84
CA HIS A 260 -0.41 -22.19 11.05
C HIS A 260 -1.31 -21.02 11.41
N LEU A 261 -2.39 -20.82 10.65
CA LEU A 261 -3.38 -19.77 10.84
C LEU A 261 -4.74 -20.41 11.13
N ASN A 262 -5.28 -20.15 12.32
CA ASN A 262 -6.53 -20.73 12.81
C ASN A 262 -7.47 -19.68 13.42
N ASP A 263 -7.24 -18.40 13.17
CA ASP A 263 -8.11 -17.33 13.63
C ASP A 263 -9.46 -17.35 12.88
N ILE A 264 -10.48 -16.74 13.49
CA ILE A 264 -11.85 -16.77 12.98
C ILE A 264 -11.98 -16.19 11.57
N THR A 265 -11.20 -15.16 11.22
CA THR A 265 -11.27 -14.51 9.91
C THR A 265 -10.68 -15.39 8.81
N THR A 266 -9.54 -16.03 9.10
CA THR A 266 -8.95 -17.03 8.20
C THR A 266 -9.90 -18.21 8.02
N MET A 267 -10.49 -18.70 9.11
CA MET A 267 -11.44 -19.83 9.10
C MET A 267 -12.69 -19.54 8.25
N ASP A 268 -13.27 -18.36 8.39
CA ASP A 268 -14.41 -17.93 7.57
C ASP A 268 -14.01 -17.81 6.10
N ALA A 269 -12.83 -17.23 5.83
CA ALA A 269 -12.34 -17.04 4.48
C ALA A 269 -12.05 -18.36 3.74
N ILE A 270 -11.39 -19.34 4.39
CA ILE A 270 -11.14 -20.64 3.75
C ILE A 270 -12.42 -21.44 3.51
N SER A 271 -13.51 -21.14 4.24
CA SER A 271 -14.81 -21.79 4.09
C SER A 271 -15.62 -21.27 2.89
N THR A 272 -15.26 -20.12 2.30
CA THR A 272 -16.06 -19.52 1.23
C THR A 272 -16.01 -20.32 -0.07
N ASP A 273 -17.02 -20.10 -0.91
CA ASP A 273 -17.08 -20.58 -2.29
C ASP A 273 -17.50 -19.42 -3.22
N PRO A 274 -16.63 -18.93 -4.11
CA PRO A 274 -15.29 -19.44 -4.40
C PRO A 274 -14.28 -19.16 -3.26
N PHE A 275 -13.30 -20.04 -3.15
CA PHE A 275 -12.09 -19.82 -2.36
C PHE A 275 -10.95 -19.42 -3.30
N VAL A 276 -10.41 -18.22 -3.11
CA VAL A 276 -9.36 -17.65 -3.96
C VAL A 276 -8.12 -17.42 -3.12
N VAL A 277 -6.99 -17.95 -3.57
CA VAL A 277 -5.67 -17.69 -3.00
C VAL A 277 -4.85 -16.95 -4.04
N ASN A 278 -4.27 -15.82 -3.66
CA ASN A 278 -3.23 -15.15 -4.40
C ASN A 278 -1.99 -15.05 -3.52
N VAL A 279 -0.86 -15.60 -3.96
CA VAL A 279 0.35 -15.63 -3.14
C VAL A 279 1.59 -15.45 -3.99
N ARG A 280 2.55 -14.71 -3.45
CA ARG A 280 3.87 -14.53 -4.05
C ARG A 280 4.87 -15.45 -3.35
N PHE A 281 5.71 -16.13 -4.12
CA PHE A 281 6.68 -17.08 -3.56
C PHE A 281 7.99 -17.09 -4.35
N LYS A 282 9.08 -17.44 -3.66
CA LYS A 282 10.44 -17.60 -4.20
C LYS A 282 10.95 -18.96 -3.74
N ILE A 283 10.86 -20.00 -4.57
CA ILE A 283 11.16 -21.39 -4.17
C ILE A 283 12.36 -21.93 -4.94
N SER A 284 13.14 -22.81 -4.30
CA SER A 284 14.28 -23.51 -4.91
C SER A 284 14.08 -25.02 -5.03
N SER A 285 13.19 -25.61 -4.23
CA SER A 285 12.89 -27.04 -4.25
C SER A 285 11.98 -27.41 -5.42
N LYS A 286 12.17 -28.60 -6.01
CA LYS A 286 11.29 -29.14 -7.07
C LYS A 286 10.00 -29.77 -6.51
N SER A 287 9.96 -30.03 -5.21
CA SER A 287 8.80 -30.55 -4.50
C SER A 287 8.66 -29.83 -3.17
N GLY A 288 7.42 -29.66 -2.72
CA GLY A 288 7.13 -29.06 -1.42
C GLY A 288 5.69 -28.56 -1.31
N LEU A 289 5.12 -28.69 -0.11
CA LEU A 289 3.77 -28.21 0.20
C LEU A 289 3.77 -26.72 0.52
N LEU A 290 3.14 -25.90 -0.31
CA LEU A 290 3.07 -24.44 -0.14
C LEU A 290 1.88 -24.01 0.72
N LEU A 291 0.69 -24.58 0.49
CA LEU A 291 -0.52 -24.30 1.28
C LEU A 291 -1.31 -25.58 1.51
N TYR A 292 -1.91 -25.71 2.69
CA TYR A 292 -2.78 -26.83 3.01
C TYR A 292 -3.91 -26.40 3.94
N ALA A 293 -5.15 -26.72 3.57
CA ALA A 293 -6.31 -26.55 4.43
C ALA A 293 -7.00 -27.90 4.62
N LEU A 294 -7.27 -28.28 5.87
CA LEU A 294 -7.93 -29.54 6.21
C LEU A 294 -9.38 -29.29 6.66
N GLY A 295 -10.30 -29.95 5.99
CA GLY A 295 -11.71 -30.11 6.38
C GLY A 295 -11.97 -31.47 7.01
N THR A 296 -13.20 -31.69 7.49
CA THR A 296 -13.55 -32.94 8.20
C THR A 296 -13.25 -34.20 7.39
N ASP A 297 -13.58 -34.18 6.09
CA ASP A 297 -13.28 -35.27 5.14
C ASP A 297 -12.90 -34.68 3.77
N SER A 298 -12.28 -33.52 3.78
CA SER A 298 -11.89 -32.80 2.56
C SER A 298 -10.57 -32.09 2.79
N PHE A 299 -9.78 -31.90 1.76
CA PHE A 299 -8.59 -31.08 1.84
C PHE A 299 -8.50 -30.17 0.62
N LEU A 300 -7.68 -29.13 0.75
CA LEU A 300 -7.15 -28.36 -0.36
C LEU A 300 -5.65 -28.21 -0.16
N SER A 301 -4.87 -28.45 -1.20
CA SER A 301 -3.42 -28.31 -1.20
C SER A 301 -2.94 -27.55 -2.43
N LEU A 302 -1.98 -26.65 -2.23
CA LEU A 302 -1.16 -26.06 -3.29
C LEU A 302 0.30 -26.38 -3.00
N GLY A 303 1.04 -26.84 -4.01
CA GLY A 303 2.46 -27.14 -3.83
C GLY A 303 3.14 -27.54 -5.12
N LEU A 304 4.44 -27.80 -5.05
CA LEU A 304 5.22 -28.30 -6.18
C LEU A 304 5.29 -29.82 -6.17
N GLU A 305 5.12 -30.41 -7.35
CA GLU A 305 5.36 -31.83 -7.65
C GLU A 305 6.28 -31.94 -8.86
N ASN A 306 7.52 -32.37 -8.66
CA ASN A 306 8.51 -32.54 -9.74
C ASN A 306 8.72 -31.28 -10.60
N GLY A 307 8.64 -30.09 -9.98
CA GLY A 307 8.80 -28.78 -10.62
C GLY A 307 7.49 -28.15 -11.13
N ALA A 308 6.41 -28.93 -11.24
CA ALA A 308 5.10 -28.42 -11.65
C ALA A 308 4.32 -27.91 -10.43
N LEU A 309 3.61 -26.79 -10.59
CA LEU A 309 2.72 -26.27 -9.55
C LEU A 309 1.37 -26.98 -9.63
N VAL A 310 0.91 -27.52 -8.50
CA VAL A 310 -0.27 -28.38 -8.43
C VAL A 310 -1.24 -27.87 -7.38
N LEU A 311 -2.47 -27.60 -7.81
CA LEU A 311 -3.63 -27.39 -6.94
C LEU A 311 -4.43 -28.69 -6.88
N ARG A 312 -4.72 -29.17 -5.68
CA ARG A 312 -5.52 -30.37 -5.46
C ARG A 312 -6.56 -30.14 -4.38
N PHE A 313 -7.77 -30.66 -4.57
CA PHE A 313 -8.79 -30.65 -3.51
C PHE A 313 -9.79 -31.79 -3.67
N SER A 314 -10.42 -32.19 -2.56
CA SER A 314 -11.38 -33.30 -2.52
C SER A 314 -12.79 -32.90 -2.96
N ILE A 315 -13.51 -33.83 -3.57
CA ILE A 315 -14.97 -33.78 -3.80
C ILE A 315 -15.59 -34.98 -3.05
N LYS A 316 -16.30 -34.71 -1.94
CA LYS A 316 -16.67 -35.70 -0.91
C LYS A 316 -17.53 -36.89 -1.38
N GLU A 317 -18.13 -36.90 -2.57
CA GLU A 317 -19.10 -37.95 -2.89
C GLU A 317 -18.49 -39.32 -3.21
N ARG A 318 -17.21 -39.42 -3.63
CA ARG A 318 -16.58 -40.72 -4.00
C ARG A 318 -15.06 -40.83 -3.77
N GLY A 319 -14.44 -39.88 -3.07
CA GLY A 319 -12.97 -39.79 -3.02
C GLY A 319 -12.35 -39.29 -4.34
N GLU A 320 -13.14 -38.60 -5.16
CA GLU A 320 -12.64 -37.91 -6.36
C GLU A 320 -11.84 -36.67 -5.93
N GLU A 321 -10.72 -36.45 -6.60
CA GLU A 321 -9.84 -35.31 -6.38
C GLU A 321 -9.69 -34.52 -7.68
N ILE A 322 -9.90 -33.21 -7.62
CA ILE A 322 -9.52 -32.34 -8.73
C ILE A 322 -8.02 -32.08 -8.61
N LYS A 323 -7.26 -32.33 -9.68
CA LYS A 323 -5.85 -32.01 -9.79
C LYS A 323 -5.61 -31.07 -10.97
N VAL A 324 -5.34 -29.80 -10.68
CA VAL A 324 -4.94 -28.79 -11.67
C VAL A 324 -3.41 -28.73 -11.67
N VAL A 325 -2.78 -28.95 -12.83
CA VAL A 325 -1.31 -28.97 -12.96
C VAL A 325 -0.87 -27.87 -13.91
N HIS A 326 0.00 -26.98 -13.43
CA HIS A 326 0.65 -25.95 -14.23
C HIS A 326 2.14 -26.28 -14.38
N ASN A 327 2.59 -26.53 -15.61
CA ASN A 327 3.97 -26.93 -15.92
C ASN A 327 4.64 -26.09 -17.03
N SER A 328 3.98 -25.03 -17.52
CA SER A 328 4.53 -24.17 -18.58
C SER A 328 5.53 -23.12 -18.08
N THR A 329 5.49 -22.81 -16.79
CA THR A 329 6.40 -21.86 -16.14
C THR A 329 7.23 -22.60 -15.10
N THR A 330 8.55 -22.49 -15.21
CA THR A 330 9.48 -22.95 -14.17
C THR A 330 9.39 -21.98 -12.99
N VAL A 331 8.96 -22.46 -11.82
CA VAL A 331 8.75 -21.61 -10.63
C VAL A 331 9.73 -21.88 -9.48
N ASN A 332 10.61 -22.87 -9.67
CA ASN A 332 11.66 -23.26 -8.72
C ASN A 332 13.04 -22.71 -9.12
N ASP A 333 13.08 -21.56 -9.78
CA ASP A 333 14.26 -20.89 -10.35
C ASP A 333 14.90 -19.87 -9.39
N LYS A 334 14.40 -19.78 -8.15
CA LYS A 334 14.80 -18.81 -7.12
C LYS A 334 14.41 -17.36 -7.44
N LEU A 335 13.54 -17.12 -8.40
CA LEU A 335 12.93 -15.82 -8.63
C LEU A 335 11.55 -15.75 -7.97
N TRP A 336 11.03 -14.53 -7.86
CA TRP A 336 9.70 -14.30 -7.34
C TRP A 336 8.65 -14.59 -8.40
N HIS A 337 7.73 -15.51 -8.09
CA HIS A 337 6.53 -15.79 -8.87
C HIS A 337 5.28 -15.44 -8.08
N ARG A 338 4.17 -15.24 -8.79
CA ARG A 338 2.84 -15.09 -8.19
C ARG A 338 1.91 -16.15 -8.73
N VAL A 339 1.14 -16.80 -7.86
CA VAL A 339 0.10 -17.74 -8.26
C VAL A 339 -1.25 -17.26 -7.77
N LYS A 340 -2.25 -17.34 -8.65
CA LYS A 340 -3.66 -17.27 -8.31
C LYS A 340 -4.26 -18.67 -8.42
N ALA A 341 -4.65 -19.25 -7.29
CA ALA A 341 -5.37 -20.51 -7.21
C ALA A 341 -6.82 -20.26 -6.83
N VAL A 342 -7.76 -20.87 -7.54
CA VAL A 342 -9.20 -20.70 -7.32
C VAL A 342 -9.85 -22.07 -7.20
N ARG A 343 -10.63 -22.26 -6.15
CA ARG A 343 -11.60 -23.35 -6.02
C ARG A 343 -13.00 -22.74 -6.08
N SER A 344 -13.84 -23.20 -7.00
CA SER A 344 -15.24 -22.79 -7.13
C SER A 344 -16.09 -24.04 -7.32
N GLY A 345 -16.73 -24.51 -6.24
CA GLY A 345 -17.43 -25.79 -6.21
C GLY A 345 -16.52 -26.96 -6.60
N SER A 346 -16.83 -27.62 -7.72
CA SER A 346 -16.05 -28.72 -8.31
C SER A 346 -15.06 -28.26 -9.39
N ALA A 347 -14.89 -26.94 -9.59
CA ALA A 347 -13.94 -26.36 -10.53
C ALA A 347 -12.70 -25.83 -9.80
N GLY A 348 -11.53 -26.11 -10.37
CA GLY A 348 -10.23 -25.61 -9.93
C GLY A 348 -9.55 -24.84 -11.05
N LEU A 349 -8.91 -23.73 -10.71
CA LEU A 349 -8.15 -22.90 -11.64
C LEU A 349 -6.80 -22.51 -11.04
N LEU A 350 -5.77 -22.51 -11.88
CA LEU A 350 -4.44 -22.01 -11.58
C LEU A 350 -3.99 -21.01 -12.65
N ILE A 351 -3.51 -19.85 -12.22
CA ILE A 351 -2.79 -18.88 -13.05
C ILE A 351 -1.45 -18.62 -12.37
N VAL A 352 -0.36 -18.75 -13.12
CA VAL A 352 0.99 -18.43 -12.65
C VAL A 352 1.49 -17.20 -13.42
N ASP A 353 1.95 -16.21 -12.68
CA ASP A 353 2.36 -14.89 -13.13
C ASP A 353 1.30 -14.24 -14.02
N ASN A 354 1.64 -13.88 -15.26
CA ASN A 354 0.69 -13.40 -16.28
C ASN A 354 0.43 -14.47 -17.35
N GLY A 355 0.59 -15.75 -16.99
CA GLY A 355 0.44 -16.90 -17.88
C GLY A 355 -1.01 -17.33 -18.11
N PRO A 356 -1.23 -18.37 -18.93
CA PRO A 356 -2.56 -18.88 -19.23
C PRO A 356 -3.23 -19.52 -18.01
N ALA A 357 -4.55 -19.35 -17.90
CA ALA A 357 -5.34 -20.03 -16.88
C ALA A 357 -5.50 -21.52 -17.20
N ILE A 358 -5.10 -22.38 -16.27
CA ILE A 358 -5.32 -23.82 -16.36
C ILE A 358 -6.52 -24.17 -15.50
N THR A 359 -7.56 -24.75 -16.10
CA THR A 359 -8.80 -25.12 -15.41
C THR A 359 -9.03 -26.63 -15.47
N ARG A 360 -9.58 -27.18 -14.39
CA ARG A 360 -10.17 -28.52 -14.33
C ARG A 360 -11.51 -28.45 -13.59
N GLN A 361 -12.46 -29.28 -14.01
CA GLN A 361 -13.77 -29.35 -13.39
C GLN A 361 -14.23 -30.81 -13.38
N SER A 362 -14.94 -31.23 -12.32
CA SER A 362 -15.59 -32.55 -12.32
C SER A 362 -16.79 -32.55 -13.28
N VAL A 363 -17.10 -33.72 -13.84
CA VAL A 363 -18.22 -33.92 -14.78
C VAL A 363 -19.57 -33.92 -14.05
N ASP A 364 -19.56 -34.07 -12.72
CA ASP A 364 -20.78 -34.04 -11.91
C ASP A 364 -21.18 -32.59 -11.55
N LEU A 365 -22.37 -32.19 -12.03
CA LEU A 365 -22.99 -30.88 -11.81
C LEU A 365 -23.81 -30.82 -10.51
N SER A 366 -23.88 -31.92 -9.73
CA SER A 366 -24.76 -31.99 -8.57
C SER A 366 -24.22 -31.22 -7.35
N LYS A 367 -24.96 -30.15 -7.02
CA LYS A 367 -24.92 -29.29 -5.81
C LYS A 367 -23.56 -28.72 -5.38
N ARG A 368 -23.47 -27.37 -5.39
CA ARG A 368 -22.43 -26.58 -4.71
C ARG A 368 -22.28 -27.08 -3.26
N ARG A 369 -21.09 -27.56 -2.90
CA ARG A 369 -20.77 -27.91 -1.51
C ARG A 369 -19.69 -26.99 -0.97
N ILE A 370 -19.99 -26.45 0.19
CA ILE A 370 -19.13 -25.58 0.97
C ILE A 370 -17.99 -26.45 1.52
N PHE A 371 -16.75 -25.99 1.33
CA PHE A 371 -15.62 -26.60 2.01
C PHE A 371 -15.74 -26.20 3.47
N ASN A 372 -15.91 -27.18 4.35
CA ASN A 372 -15.95 -26.92 5.79
C ASN A 372 -14.58 -27.31 6.37
N PRO A 373 -13.68 -26.34 6.61
CA PRO A 373 -12.45 -26.58 7.33
C PRO A 373 -12.78 -27.15 8.72
N LYS A 374 -11.95 -28.06 9.23
CA LYS A 374 -11.92 -28.40 10.66
C LYS A 374 -11.37 -27.19 11.43
N GLU A 375 -11.42 -27.22 12.75
CA GLU A 375 -10.70 -26.30 13.66
C GLU A 375 -9.16 -26.27 13.44
N GLU A 376 -8.65 -26.94 12.40
CA GLU A 376 -7.24 -27.01 12.01
C GLU A 376 -6.80 -25.90 11.04
N GLY A 377 -7.68 -25.05 10.50
CA GLY A 377 -7.25 -23.85 9.77
C GLY A 377 -6.41 -24.05 8.51
N LEU A 378 -5.51 -23.10 8.25
CA LEU A 378 -4.66 -23.01 7.06
C LEU A 378 -3.18 -23.11 7.44
N TYR A 379 -2.48 -24.03 6.79
CA TYR A 379 -1.04 -24.18 6.88
C TYR A 379 -0.33 -23.58 5.67
N ILE A 380 0.80 -22.92 5.91
CA ILE A 380 1.61 -22.24 4.90
C ILE A 380 3.05 -22.74 4.98
N GLY A 381 3.62 -23.04 3.82
CA GLY A 381 5.01 -23.48 3.61
C GLY A 381 5.30 -24.92 4.00
N GLY A 382 4.36 -25.61 4.64
CA GLY A 382 4.44 -27.01 5.06
C GLY A 382 3.37 -27.31 6.10
N MET A 383 3.47 -28.44 6.80
CA MET A 383 2.63 -28.75 7.97
C MET A 383 3.31 -29.79 8.86
N PRO A 384 2.91 -29.96 10.15
CA PRO A 384 3.39 -31.02 10.99
C PRO A 384 3.24 -32.39 10.32
N GLN A 385 4.30 -33.19 10.31
CA GLN A 385 4.28 -34.55 9.72
C GLN A 385 3.70 -34.58 8.29
N THR A 386 4.19 -33.69 7.42
CA THR A 386 3.67 -33.46 6.04
C THR A 386 3.40 -34.76 5.27
N ALA A 387 4.31 -35.74 5.33
CA ALA A 387 4.15 -37.02 4.65
C ALA A 387 2.95 -37.84 5.15
N LEU A 388 2.67 -37.81 6.46
CA LEU A 388 1.54 -38.54 7.03
C LEU A 388 0.22 -37.85 6.68
N GLN A 389 0.15 -36.53 6.89
CA GLN A 389 -1.06 -35.73 6.73
C GLN A 389 -1.51 -35.61 5.27
N THR A 390 -0.56 -35.61 4.33
CA THR A 390 -0.86 -35.54 2.90
C THR A 390 -0.96 -36.90 2.22
N LEU A 391 -0.92 -38.01 2.99
CA LEU A 391 -0.87 -39.38 2.46
C LEU A 391 0.24 -39.52 1.41
N THR A 392 1.44 -39.08 1.77
CA THR A 392 2.69 -39.07 1.00
C THR A 392 2.67 -38.30 -0.33
N LYS A 393 1.58 -37.57 -0.65
CA LYS A 393 1.52 -36.68 -1.81
C LYS A 393 2.60 -35.60 -1.76
N TYR A 394 2.89 -35.10 -0.56
CA TYR A 394 4.03 -34.24 -0.27
C TYR A 394 4.84 -34.86 0.85
N THR A 395 6.15 -35.01 0.64
CA THR A 395 7.06 -35.54 1.67
C THR A 395 7.82 -34.43 2.39
N THR A 396 7.86 -33.23 1.83
CA THR A 396 8.62 -32.08 2.33
C THR A 396 7.77 -30.81 2.37
N SER A 397 8.17 -29.90 3.24
CA SER A 397 7.78 -28.48 3.20
C SER A 397 8.50 -27.79 2.03
N ILE A 398 8.14 -26.55 1.68
CA ILE A 398 8.89 -25.80 0.67
C ILE A 398 10.24 -25.34 1.21
N ILE A 399 11.22 -25.19 0.31
CA ILE A 399 12.47 -24.46 0.59
C ILE A 399 12.42 -23.13 -0.17
N GLY A 400 12.11 -22.05 0.53
CA GLY A 400 11.91 -20.75 -0.11
C GLY A 400 11.10 -19.75 0.72
N CYS A 401 10.80 -18.61 0.10
CA CYS A 401 10.10 -17.50 0.74
C CYS A 401 8.65 -17.39 0.28
N VAL A 402 7.78 -16.91 1.16
CA VAL A 402 6.36 -16.63 0.86
C VAL A 402 6.03 -15.20 1.27
N ALA A 403 5.39 -14.44 0.40
CA ALA A 403 5.00 -13.05 0.60
C ALA A 403 3.63 -12.77 -0.03
N ASP A 404 3.04 -11.63 0.30
CA ASP A 404 1.81 -11.10 -0.31
C ASP A 404 0.65 -12.13 -0.39
N LEU A 405 0.40 -12.88 0.70
CA LEU A 405 -0.71 -13.82 0.74
C LEU A 405 -2.04 -13.06 0.89
N VAL A 406 -2.91 -13.22 -0.09
CA VAL A 406 -4.26 -12.65 -0.12
C VAL A 406 -5.28 -13.76 -0.34
N ILE A 407 -6.29 -13.83 0.52
CA ILE A 407 -7.41 -14.76 0.41
C ILE A 407 -8.69 -14.01 0.02
N ASN A 408 -9.49 -14.59 -0.88
CA ASN A 408 -10.80 -14.07 -1.32
C ASN A 408 -10.79 -12.58 -1.68
N THR A 409 -9.75 -12.18 -2.41
CA THR A 409 -9.45 -10.82 -2.91
C THR A 409 -9.10 -9.76 -1.87
N ASP A 410 -9.58 -9.84 -0.64
CA ASP A 410 -9.54 -8.70 0.28
C ASP A 410 -8.87 -9.02 1.64
N LEU A 411 -8.70 -10.30 1.99
CA LEU A 411 -8.05 -10.70 3.24
C LEU A 411 -6.53 -10.76 3.05
N HIS A 412 -5.84 -9.67 3.40
CA HIS A 412 -4.39 -9.60 3.43
C HIS A 412 -3.84 -10.25 4.71
N LEU A 413 -3.17 -11.38 4.57
CA LEU A 413 -2.59 -12.09 5.72
C LEU A 413 -1.17 -11.63 5.98
N GLN A 414 -0.97 -10.99 7.14
CA GLN A 414 0.37 -10.69 7.63
C GLN A 414 0.96 -11.94 8.29
N LEU A 415 1.73 -12.71 7.52
CA LEU A 415 2.26 -14.03 7.89
C LEU A 415 3.11 -14.04 9.18
N ILE A 416 3.63 -12.89 9.60
CA ILE A 416 4.60 -12.79 10.71
C ILE A 416 4.02 -12.13 11.97
N THR A 417 2.97 -11.31 11.84
CA THR A 417 2.31 -10.65 12.98
C THR A 417 1.12 -11.46 13.50
N HIS A 418 0.50 -12.31 12.66
CA HIS A 418 -0.60 -13.21 13.06
C HIS A 418 -0.13 -14.63 13.41
N SER A 419 1.17 -14.93 13.35
CA SER A 419 1.69 -16.24 13.73
C SER A 419 2.30 -16.19 15.11
N GLU A 420 1.51 -16.61 16.11
CA GLU A 420 2.08 -16.98 17.42
C GLU A 420 3.02 -18.21 17.30
N ILE A 421 3.00 -18.94 16.18
CA ILE A 421 3.64 -20.26 16.01
C ILE A 421 4.11 -20.47 14.55
N GLY A 422 5.29 -19.94 14.20
CA GLY A 422 6.05 -20.40 13.03
C GLY A 422 7.07 -21.46 13.45
N HIS A 423 7.00 -22.69 12.93
CA HIS A 423 7.98 -23.73 13.25
C HIS A 423 9.03 -23.83 12.15
N ASN A 424 10.31 -23.76 12.48
CA ASN A 424 11.44 -23.84 11.52
C ASN A 424 11.31 -22.85 10.34
N VAL A 425 10.98 -21.59 10.66
CA VAL A 425 10.86 -20.47 9.73
C VAL A 425 11.87 -19.40 10.14
N SER A 426 12.60 -18.84 9.16
CA SER A 426 13.56 -17.74 9.36
C SER A 426 13.22 -16.56 8.44
N GLU A 427 14.08 -15.53 8.38
CA GLU A 427 13.88 -14.38 7.51
C GLU A 427 14.40 -14.68 6.09
N CYS A 428 13.63 -14.32 5.08
CA CYS A 428 14.06 -14.41 3.69
C CYS A 428 15.12 -13.35 3.39
N GLU A 429 16.29 -13.78 2.93
CA GLU A 429 17.29 -12.87 2.37
C GLU A 429 16.75 -12.22 1.09
N ALA A 430 17.03 -10.90 0.94
CA ALA A 430 16.55 -10.04 -0.14
C ALA A 430 16.80 -10.66 -1.54
#